data_AF-A0A9P0PZ32-F1
#
_entry.id   AF-A0A9P0PZ32-F1
#
_cell.length_a   1.000
_cell.length_b   1.000
_cell.length_c   1.000
_cell.angle_alpha   90.00
_cell.angle_beta   90.00
_cell.angle_gamma   90.00
#
_symmetry.space_group_name_H-M   'P 1'
#
loop_
_entity.id
_entity.type
_entity.pdbx_description
1 polymer ?
#
loop_
_entity_poly.entity_id
_entity_poly.type
_entity_poly.pdbx_seq_one_letter_code
_entity_poly.pdbx_strand_id
1 'polypeptide(L)'
;MFVASQPQFKKLLGANEDWRAESLVDLGAGDGEVTAKIDSLFEKVYVTEMSGPMRTLLQKKGYEILDLDSWHLAKKYDMISCLNLIDRCTTPLTLMRQMKTALKSNGMLLLAVVLPFSAYVESEFPDHKPKEHLPIIGDTFEEQVKNLVENVLVPEGYEVVSWSRVPYLCEGDLQQSYYWLDDAIFVLKQRH
;
A
#
# COMPACT_ATOMS: atom_id res chain seq x y z
N MET A 1 11.57 3.34 5.51
CA MET A 1 11.29 2.16 4.65
C MET A 1 11.59 2.53 3.20
N PHE A 2 12.06 1.58 2.39
CA PHE A 2 12.15 1.74 0.93
C PHE A 2 11.30 0.67 0.24
N VAL A 3 10.61 1.06 -0.83
CA VAL A 3 9.79 0.15 -1.66
C VAL A 3 10.32 0.16 -3.09
N ALA A 4 10.26 1.31 -3.76
CA ALA A 4 10.80 1.50 -5.10
C ALA A 4 11.21 2.96 -5.33
N SER A 5 12.04 3.17 -6.36
CA SER A 5 12.39 4.50 -6.87
C SER A 5 11.30 5.02 -7.82
N GLN A 6 11.27 6.34 -8.06
CA GLN A 6 10.32 6.93 -9.01
C GLN A 6 10.36 6.30 -10.42
N PRO A 7 11.54 6.04 -11.05
CA PRO A 7 11.59 5.39 -12.35
C PRO A 7 11.01 3.97 -12.33
N GLN A 8 11.20 3.22 -11.23
CA GLN A 8 10.62 1.89 -11.06
C GLN A 8 9.09 1.97 -10.96
N PHE A 9 8.55 2.93 -10.18
CA PHE A 9 7.09 3.16 -10.12
C PHE A 9 6.53 3.53 -11.51
N LYS A 10 7.15 4.48 -12.22
CA LYS A 10 6.71 4.83 -13.59
C LYS A 10 6.70 3.61 -14.52
N LYS A 11 7.75 2.79 -14.48
CA LYS A 11 7.84 1.56 -15.27
C LYS A 11 6.73 0.57 -14.92
N LEU A 12 6.46 0.37 -13.62
CA LEU A 12 5.37 -0.49 -13.17
C LEU A 12 4.01 -0.01 -13.66
N LEU A 13 3.77 1.31 -13.59
CA LEU A 13 2.53 1.93 -14.04
C LEU A 13 2.36 1.92 -15.57
N GLY A 14 3.39 1.54 -16.34
CA GLY A 14 3.41 1.72 -17.79
C GLY A 14 3.35 3.20 -18.19
N ALA A 15 3.77 4.09 -17.28
CA ALA A 15 3.72 5.52 -17.43
C ALA A 15 4.91 6.03 -18.26
N ASN A 16 4.66 6.95 -19.19
CA ASN A 16 5.70 7.71 -19.87
C ASN A 16 6.24 8.84 -18.97
N GLU A 17 7.24 9.59 -19.43
CA GLU A 17 7.89 10.62 -18.61
C GLU A 17 6.92 11.74 -18.18
N ASP A 18 5.97 12.07 -19.06
CA ASP A 18 4.97 13.11 -18.91
C ASP A 18 3.69 12.65 -18.19
N TRP A 19 3.61 11.39 -17.76
CA TRP A 19 2.42 10.87 -17.11
C TRP A 19 2.11 11.65 -15.84
N ARG A 20 0.89 12.16 -15.73
CA ARG A 20 0.36 12.83 -14.55
C ARG A 20 -1.09 12.41 -14.33
N ALA A 21 -1.50 12.40 -13.07
CA ALA A 21 -2.88 12.18 -12.68
C ALA A 21 -3.34 13.26 -11.68
N GLU A 22 -4.64 13.41 -11.51
CA GLU A 22 -5.18 14.48 -10.66
C GLU A 22 -4.95 14.19 -9.17
N SER A 23 -5.18 12.97 -8.72
CA SER A 23 -5.23 12.68 -7.28
C SER A 23 -4.62 11.34 -6.86
N LEU A 24 -3.83 11.38 -5.78
CA LEU A 24 -3.32 10.25 -5.03
C LEU A 24 -3.79 10.32 -3.57
N VAL A 25 -4.17 9.19 -2.99
CA VAL A 25 -4.16 9.00 -1.54
C VAL A 25 -3.20 7.87 -1.16
N ASP A 26 -2.26 8.17 -0.27
CA ASP A 26 -1.31 7.20 0.27
C ASP A 26 -1.76 6.74 1.67
N LEU A 27 -2.00 5.44 1.81
CA LEU A 27 -2.52 4.84 3.03
C LEU A 27 -1.39 4.31 3.90
N GLY A 28 -1.34 4.78 5.16
CA GLY A 28 -0.24 4.43 6.07
C GLY A 28 1.08 5.06 5.63
N ALA A 29 1.07 6.36 5.35
CA ALA A 29 2.20 7.06 4.72
C ALA A 29 3.46 7.13 5.60
N GLY A 30 3.37 6.83 6.90
CA GLY A 30 4.50 6.91 7.83
C GLY A 30 5.11 8.32 7.86
N ASP A 31 6.41 8.40 7.66
CA ASP A 31 7.14 9.68 7.59
C ASP A 31 7.04 10.38 6.21
N GLY A 32 6.35 9.78 5.24
CA GLY A 32 6.16 10.29 3.88
C GLY A 32 7.36 10.14 2.95
N GLU A 33 8.43 9.42 3.33
CA GLU A 33 9.60 9.24 2.46
C GLU A 33 9.30 8.43 1.20
N VAL A 34 8.38 7.46 1.28
CA VAL A 34 7.94 6.67 0.13
C VAL A 34 6.96 7.48 -0.72
N THR A 35 6.02 8.19 -0.09
CA THR A 35 5.09 9.12 -0.76
C THR A 35 5.83 10.13 -1.62
N ALA A 36 6.92 10.71 -1.10
CA ALA A 36 7.77 11.67 -1.81
C ALA A 36 8.45 11.13 -3.08
N LYS A 37 8.45 9.81 -3.31
CA LYS A 37 8.96 9.24 -4.56
C LYS A 37 7.95 9.35 -5.71
N ILE A 38 6.67 9.45 -5.42
CA ILE A 38 5.60 9.44 -6.42
C ILE A 38 4.72 10.68 -6.42
N ASP A 39 4.79 11.53 -5.39
CA ASP A 39 3.92 12.70 -5.23
C ASP A 39 3.94 13.68 -6.43
N SER A 40 5.11 13.94 -7.01
CA SER A 40 5.29 14.80 -8.19
C SER A 40 4.60 14.30 -9.47
N LEU A 41 4.04 13.09 -9.45
CA LEU A 41 3.23 12.53 -10.52
C LEU A 41 1.75 12.93 -10.40
N PHE A 42 1.36 13.61 -9.31
CA PHE A 42 -0.03 13.96 -9.02
C PHE A 42 -0.20 15.45 -8.75
N GLU A 43 -1.36 15.99 -9.10
CA GLU A 43 -1.70 17.39 -8.79
C GLU A 43 -2.05 17.57 -7.30
N LYS A 44 -2.73 16.58 -6.72
CA LYS A 44 -3.12 16.55 -5.30
C LYS A 44 -2.72 15.24 -4.66
N VAL A 45 -2.04 15.34 -3.52
CA VAL A 45 -1.61 14.19 -2.73
C VAL A 45 -2.19 14.28 -1.33
N TYR A 46 -2.94 13.25 -0.98
CA TYR A 46 -3.51 13.02 0.33
C TYR A 46 -2.78 11.89 1.03
N VAL A 47 -2.76 11.90 2.36
CA VAL A 47 -2.15 10.82 3.14
C VAL A 47 -3.07 10.43 4.29
N THR A 48 -3.00 9.17 4.72
CA THR A 48 -3.54 8.73 6.02
C THR A 48 -2.42 8.15 6.87
N GLU A 49 -2.49 8.39 8.18
CA GLU A 49 -1.49 7.89 9.13
C GLU A 49 -2.09 7.88 10.54
N MET A 50 -1.85 6.81 11.30
CA MET A 50 -2.36 6.64 12.66
C MET A 50 -1.46 7.31 13.71
N SER A 51 -0.14 7.28 13.51
CA SER A 51 0.84 7.78 14.46
C SER A 51 0.86 9.32 14.50
N GLY A 52 0.55 9.91 15.65
CA GLY A 52 0.58 11.37 15.86
C GLY A 52 1.93 12.03 15.51
N PRO A 53 3.09 11.47 15.93
CA PRO A 53 4.40 11.94 15.50
C PRO A 53 4.58 11.93 13.97
N MET A 54 4.17 10.85 13.30
CA MET A 54 4.29 10.72 11.84
C MET A 54 3.39 11.71 11.10
N ARG A 55 2.15 11.89 11.56
CA ARG A 55 1.26 12.96 11.09
C ARG A 55 1.89 14.35 11.20
N THR A 56 2.63 14.61 12.27
CA THR A 56 3.34 15.89 12.44
C THR A 56 4.44 16.06 11.39
N LEU A 57 5.17 14.99 11.03
CA LEU A 57 6.17 15.02 9.96
C LEU A 57 5.51 15.25 8.59
N LEU A 58 4.43 14.53 8.30
CA LEU A 58 3.66 14.66 7.05
C LEU A 58 3.12 16.10 6.86
N GLN A 59 2.59 16.71 7.92
CA GLN A 59 2.15 18.12 7.89
C GLN A 59 3.29 19.09 7.61
N LYS A 60 4.48 18.88 8.21
CA LYS A 60 5.67 19.69 7.94
C LYS A 60 6.14 19.55 6.49
N LYS A 61 5.90 18.41 5.85
CA LYS A 61 6.16 18.15 4.43
C LYS A 61 5.07 18.73 3.50
N GLY A 62 3.97 19.25 4.06
CA GLY A 62 2.89 19.88 3.30
C GLY A 62 1.80 18.94 2.81
N TYR A 63 1.77 17.68 3.25
CA TYR A 63 0.72 16.74 2.86
C TYR A 63 -0.62 17.04 3.56
N GLU A 64 -1.72 16.90 2.82
CA GLU A 64 -3.07 16.95 3.38
C GLU A 64 -3.41 15.61 4.02
N ILE A 65 -3.55 15.61 5.35
CA ILE A 65 -3.89 14.40 6.10
C ILE A 65 -5.40 14.20 6.13
N LEU A 66 -5.85 13.05 5.65
CA LEU A 66 -7.25 12.63 5.72
C LEU A 66 -7.52 11.79 6.97
N ASP A 67 -8.78 11.79 7.36
CA ASP A 67 -9.29 11.00 8.48
C ASP A 67 -9.38 9.51 8.13
N LEU A 68 -8.94 8.66 9.06
CA LEU A 68 -8.81 7.21 8.85
C LEU A 68 -10.14 6.52 8.58
N ASP A 69 -11.23 7.02 9.16
CA ASP A 69 -12.53 6.37 9.07
C ASP A 69 -13.35 6.86 7.86
N SER A 70 -12.98 7.99 7.27
CA SER A 70 -13.81 8.67 6.26
C SER A 70 -13.13 9.02 4.93
N TRP A 71 -11.82 8.79 4.78
CA TRP A 71 -11.06 9.11 3.55
C TRP A 71 -11.65 8.51 2.26
N HIS A 72 -12.37 7.39 2.37
CA HIS A 72 -12.95 6.63 1.26
C HIS A 72 -14.40 7.03 0.90
N LEU A 73 -15.06 7.84 1.72
CA LEU A 73 -16.50 8.11 1.60
C LEU A 73 -16.86 9.18 0.56
N ALA A 74 -16.14 10.30 0.56
CA ALA A 74 -16.55 11.50 -0.17
C ALA A 74 -15.79 11.73 -1.49
N LYS A 75 -14.59 11.16 -1.63
CA LYS A 75 -13.69 11.42 -2.76
C LYS A 75 -13.40 10.13 -3.52
N LYS A 76 -13.17 10.26 -4.83
CA LYS A 76 -12.60 9.20 -5.66
C LYS A 76 -11.22 9.62 -6.13
N TYR A 77 -10.29 8.67 -6.17
CA TYR A 77 -8.89 8.92 -6.50
C TYR A 77 -8.50 8.28 -7.83
N ASP A 78 -7.60 8.92 -8.57
CA ASP A 78 -6.96 8.33 -9.75
C ASP A 78 -5.98 7.23 -9.34
N MET A 79 -5.33 7.42 -8.19
CA MET A 79 -4.49 6.41 -7.58
C MET A 79 -4.71 6.30 -6.07
N ILE A 80 -4.65 5.07 -5.57
CA ILE A 80 -4.48 4.78 -4.15
C ILE A 80 -3.18 4.02 -4.01
N SER A 81 -2.33 4.38 -3.05
CA SER A 81 -1.20 3.53 -2.64
C SER A 81 -1.46 2.95 -1.25
N CYS A 82 -1.14 1.68 -1.11
CA CYS A 82 -1.23 0.92 0.13
C CYS A 82 0.02 0.06 0.22
N LEU A 83 1.08 0.64 0.78
CA LEU A 83 2.41 0.08 0.70
C LEU A 83 2.78 -0.54 2.05
N ASN A 84 2.82 -1.87 2.13
CA ASN A 84 3.18 -2.61 3.36
C ASN A 84 2.28 -2.26 4.57
N LEU A 85 0.98 -2.20 4.31
CA LEU A 85 -0.04 -1.86 5.31
C LEU A 85 -1.03 -3.00 5.59
N ILE A 86 -1.30 -3.89 4.62
CA ILE A 86 -2.33 -4.92 4.77
C ILE A 86 -1.95 -6.00 5.79
N ASP A 87 -0.67 -6.14 6.11
CA ASP A 87 -0.13 -6.96 7.20
C ASP A 87 -0.15 -6.23 8.56
N ARG A 88 -0.41 -4.91 8.59
CA ARG A 88 -0.36 -4.06 9.79
C ARG A 88 -1.71 -3.51 10.25
N CYS A 89 -2.79 -3.88 9.58
CA CYS A 89 -4.15 -3.40 9.91
C CYS A 89 -5.04 -4.54 10.43
N THR A 90 -6.09 -4.18 11.18
CA THR A 90 -6.97 -5.16 11.82
C THR A 90 -8.02 -5.74 10.89
N THR A 91 -8.41 -5.00 9.85
CA THR A 91 -9.43 -5.41 8.89
C THR A 91 -8.94 -5.22 7.45
N PRO A 92 -7.94 -6.00 6.99
CA PRO A 92 -7.34 -5.85 5.66
C PRO A 92 -8.32 -6.07 4.50
N LEU A 93 -9.31 -6.97 4.59
CA LEU A 93 -10.30 -7.19 3.53
C LEU A 93 -11.26 -6.00 3.45
N THR A 94 -11.68 -5.46 4.59
CA THR A 94 -12.47 -4.23 4.64
C THR A 94 -11.68 -3.06 4.04
N LEU A 95 -10.40 -2.90 4.37
CA LEU A 95 -9.54 -1.87 3.76
C LEU A 95 -9.46 -2.04 2.24
N MET A 96 -9.28 -3.27 1.75
CA MET A 96 -9.28 -3.58 0.32
C MET A 96 -10.61 -3.20 -0.36
N ARG A 97 -11.75 -3.42 0.29
CA ARG A 97 -13.06 -3.00 -0.24
C ARG A 97 -13.21 -1.48 -0.25
N GLN A 98 -12.75 -0.80 0.80
CA GLN A 98 -12.75 0.66 0.86
C GLN A 98 -11.90 1.27 -0.26
N MET A 99 -10.67 0.77 -0.46
CA MET A 99 -9.82 1.16 -1.59
C MET A 99 -10.53 0.98 -2.92
N LYS A 100 -11.14 -0.19 -3.13
CA LYS A 100 -11.89 -0.47 -4.36
C LYS A 100 -12.99 0.56 -4.54
N THR A 101 -13.81 0.83 -3.53
CA THR A 101 -14.89 1.81 -3.65
C THR A 101 -14.35 3.21 -3.90
N ALA A 102 -13.23 3.61 -3.30
CA ALA A 102 -12.65 4.95 -3.43
C ALA A 102 -11.86 5.17 -4.73
N LEU A 103 -11.64 4.17 -5.56
CA LEU A 103 -11.05 4.36 -6.89
C LEU A 103 -12.06 4.98 -7.86
N LYS A 104 -11.58 5.89 -8.71
CA LYS A 104 -12.27 6.24 -9.97
C LYS A 104 -12.39 4.99 -10.84
N SER A 105 -13.32 4.98 -11.81
CA SER A 105 -13.56 3.81 -12.68
C SER A 105 -12.32 3.33 -13.44
N ASN A 106 -11.42 4.25 -13.81
CA ASN A 106 -10.15 3.95 -14.47
C ASN A 106 -8.94 4.11 -13.52
N GLY A 107 -9.19 4.25 -12.22
CA GLY A 107 -8.16 4.43 -11.21
C GLY A 107 -7.32 3.17 -11.00
N MET A 108 -6.13 3.35 -10.46
CA MET A 108 -5.20 2.26 -10.17
C MET A 108 -4.88 2.19 -8.68
N LEU A 109 -4.70 0.97 -8.17
CA LEU A 109 -4.20 0.73 -6.82
C LEU A 109 -2.74 0.24 -6.92
N LEU A 110 -1.86 0.90 -6.18
CA LEU A 110 -0.49 0.47 -5.97
C LEU A 110 -0.42 -0.26 -4.62
N LEU A 111 -0.30 -1.58 -4.66
CA LEU A 111 -0.29 -2.43 -3.46
C LEU A 111 1.10 -3.03 -3.29
N ALA A 112 1.74 -2.85 -2.13
CA ALA A 112 2.96 -3.56 -1.76
C ALA A 112 2.70 -4.48 -0.57
N VAL A 113 3.25 -5.70 -0.62
CA VAL A 113 3.03 -6.77 0.35
C VAL A 113 4.35 -7.47 0.61
N VAL A 114 4.83 -7.36 1.85
CA VAL A 114 6.00 -8.09 2.32
C VAL A 114 5.70 -9.59 2.38
N LEU A 115 6.57 -10.39 1.76
CA LEU A 115 6.52 -11.84 1.76
C LEU A 115 7.82 -12.44 2.36
N PRO A 116 7.74 -13.52 3.15
CA PRO A 116 6.55 -14.29 3.49
C PRO A 116 5.57 -13.50 4.37
N PHE A 117 4.29 -13.63 4.06
CA PHE A 117 3.23 -12.86 4.68
C PHE A 117 3.10 -13.20 6.16
N SER A 118 3.17 -12.18 7.01
CA SER A 118 3.06 -12.31 8.45
C SER A 118 2.35 -11.08 9.02
N ALA A 119 1.06 -11.23 9.34
CA ALA A 119 0.28 -10.13 9.90
C ALA A 119 0.68 -9.83 11.35
N TYR A 120 0.82 -8.54 11.67
CA TYR A 120 1.13 -8.02 12.99
C TYR A 120 0.47 -6.67 13.23
N VAL A 121 -0.44 -6.61 14.21
CA VAL A 121 -1.17 -5.38 14.58
C VAL A 121 -0.56 -4.80 15.86
N GLU A 122 -0.05 -3.57 15.80
CA GLU A 122 0.76 -2.95 16.87
C GLU A 122 0.04 -2.75 18.22
N SER A 123 -1.30 -2.68 18.30
CA SER A 123 -1.92 -2.12 19.53
C SER A 123 -3.38 -2.47 19.83
N GLU A 124 -4.11 -3.20 19.00
CA GLU A 124 -5.54 -3.47 19.29
C GLU A 124 -5.77 -4.71 20.16
N PHE A 125 -4.90 -5.72 20.07
CA PHE A 125 -5.10 -7.02 20.73
C PHE A 125 -3.80 -7.54 21.36
N PRO A 126 -3.86 -8.21 22.53
CA PRO A 126 -2.68 -8.80 23.18
C PRO A 126 -1.94 -9.84 22.33
N ASP A 127 -2.63 -10.48 21.38
CA ASP A 127 -2.06 -11.48 20.48
C ASP A 127 -1.59 -10.88 19.14
N HIS A 128 -1.74 -9.56 18.96
CA HIS A 128 -1.36 -8.81 17.76
C HIS A 128 -1.98 -9.33 16.45
N LYS A 129 -3.08 -10.09 16.54
CA LYS A 129 -3.74 -10.66 15.36
C LYS A 129 -4.74 -9.70 14.73
N PRO A 130 -4.90 -9.73 13.39
CA PRO A 130 -5.99 -9.03 12.74
C PRO A 130 -7.32 -9.73 12.99
N LYS A 131 -8.42 -8.98 12.90
CA LYS A 131 -9.81 -9.49 12.94
C LYS A 131 -10.18 -10.20 11.65
N GLU A 132 -9.66 -9.73 10.52
CA GLU A 132 -9.82 -10.35 9.21
C GLU A 132 -8.51 -10.98 8.77
N HIS A 133 -8.56 -12.25 8.38
CA HIS A 133 -7.39 -12.97 7.93
C HIS A 133 -7.34 -13.02 6.40
N LEU A 134 -6.19 -12.69 5.82
CA LEU A 134 -5.91 -12.93 4.42
C LEU A 134 -5.53 -14.41 4.25
N PRO A 135 -6.22 -15.18 3.39
CA PRO A 135 -5.94 -16.60 3.18
C PRO A 135 -4.70 -16.83 2.29
N ILE A 136 -3.58 -16.19 2.62
CA ILE A 136 -2.30 -16.32 1.90
C ILE A 136 -1.55 -17.53 2.46
N ILE A 137 -1.34 -18.52 1.61
CA ILE A 137 -0.60 -19.76 1.94
C ILE A 137 0.53 -20.00 0.93
N GLY A 138 1.50 -20.83 1.32
CA GLY A 138 2.67 -21.19 0.52
C GLY A 138 3.96 -21.00 1.31
N ASP A 139 5.00 -21.75 0.94
CA ASP A 139 6.29 -21.73 1.63
C ASP A 139 7.33 -20.88 0.89
N THR A 140 7.08 -20.62 -0.39
CA THR A 140 7.94 -19.79 -1.25
C THR A 140 7.30 -18.45 -1.58
N PHE A 141 8.14 -17.48 -1.98
CA PHE A 141 7.67 -16.19 -2.48
C PHE A 141 6.68 -16.36 -3.65
N GLU A 142 7.03 -17.19 -4.64
CA GLU A 142 6.23 -17.41 -5.83
C GLU A 142 4.88 -18.06 -5.51
N GLU A 143 4.84 -19.02 -4.58
CA GLU A 143 3.60 -19.62 -4.12
C GLU A 143 2.71 -18.61 -3.42
N GLN A 144 3.26 -17.79 -2.52
CA GLN A 144 2.48 -16.77 -1.82
C GLN A 144 2.02 -15.64 -2.74
N VAL A 145 2.80 -15.23 -3.74
CA VAL A 145 2.36 -14.29 -4.78
C VAL A 145 1.17 -14.87 -5.56
N LYS A 146 1.29 -16.11 -6.04
CA LYS A 146 0.19 -16.78 -6.74
C LYS A 146 -1.06 -16.83 -5.86
N ASN A 147 -0.88 -17.21 -4.60
CA ASN A 147 -1.97 -17.36 -3.66
C ASN A 147 -2.66 -16.03 -3.30
N LEU A 148 -1.86 -14.97 -3.08
CA LEU A 148 -2.35 -13.61 -2.89
C LEU A 148 -3.23 -13.18 -4.08
N VAL A 149 -2.80 -13.43 -5.31
CA VAL A 149 -3.58 -13.10 -6.51
C VAL A 149 -4.87 -13.92 -6.58
N GLU A 150 -4.79 -15.24 -6.47
CA GLU A 150 -5.92 -16.16 -6.70
C GLU A 150 -6.97 -16.12 -5.57
N ASN A 151 -6.53 -15.98 -4.32
CA ASN A 151 -7.40 -16.11 -3.14
C ASN A 151 -7.74 -14.78 -2.45
N VAL A 152 -7.06 -13.68 -2.80
CA VAL A 152 -7.31 -12.37 -2.19
C VAL A 152 -7.66 -11.33 -3.26
N LEU A 153 -6.74 -11.02 -4.18
CA LEU A 153 -6.92 -9.92 -5.12
C LEU A 153 -8.09 -10.17 -6.08
N VAL A 154 -8.13 -11.35 -6.73
CA VAL A 154 -9.20 -11.72 -7.65
C VAL A 154 -10.57 -11.80 -6.95
N PRO A 155 -10.72 -12.46 -5.79
CA PRO A 155 -11.99 -12.49 -5.05
C PRO A 155 -12.48 -11.13 -4.56
N GLU A 156 -11.58 -10.23 -4.16
CA GLU A 156 -11.94 -8.83 -3.84
C GLU A 156 -12.22 -7.99 -5.11
N GLY A 157 -12.10 -8.61 -6.28
CA GLY A 157 -12.44 -8.05 -7.59
C GLY A 157 -11.45 -7.01 -8.08
N TYR A 158 -10.16 -7.31 -7.89
CA TYR A 158 -9.05 -6.66 -8.54
C TYR A 158 -8.53 -7.47 -9.73
N GLU A 159 -8.00 -6.76 -10.70
CA GLU A 159 -7.21 -7.31 -11.81
C GLU A 159 -5.77 -6.82 -11.67
N VAL A 160 -4.81 -7.74 -11.84
CA VAL A 160 -3.38 -7.40 -11.85
C VAL A 160 -3.01 -6.86 -13.23
N VAL A 161 -2.60 -5.59 -13.30
CA VAL A 161 -2.11 -4.95 -14.54
C VAL A 161 -0.63 -5.25 -14.74
N SER A 162 0.15 -5.10 -13.68
CA SER A 162 1.57 -5.38 -13.66
C SER A 162 2.00 -5.66 -12.22
N TRP A 163 3.15 -6.31 -12.05
CA TRP A 163 3.73 -6.52 -10.74
C TRP A 163 5.24 -6.71 -10.83
N SER A 164 5.92 -6.61 -9.69
CA SER A 164 7.34 -6.90 -9.57
C SER A 164 7.69 -7.40 -8.17
N ARG A 165 8.87 -8.04 -8.07
CA ARG A 165 9.52 -8.35 -6.80
C ARG A 165 10.59 -7.30 -6.55
N VAL A 166 10.47 -6.57 -5.45
CA VAL A 166 11.42 -5.52 -5.02
C VAL A 166 11.92 -5.84 -3.61
N PRO A 167 13.08 -5.33 -3.18
CA PRO A 167 13.55 -5.59 -1.83
C PRO A 167 12.71 -4.79 -0.82
N TYR A 168 12.20 -5.45 0.21
CA TYR A 168 11.72 -4.78 1.42
C TYR A 168 12.93 -4.44 2.29
N LEU A 169 13.15 -3.17 2.59
CA LEU A 169 14.19 -2.72 3.50
C LEU A 169 13.60 -1.81 4.57
N CYS A 170 13.69 -2.23 5.82
CA CYS A 170 13.33 -1.41 6.97
C CYS A 170 14.46 -1.32 7.98
N GLU A 171 14.45 -0.23 8.75
CA GLU A 171 15.33 -0.09 9.91
C GLU A 171 15.10 -1.28 10.84
N GLY A 172 16.20 -1.84 11.34
CA GLY A 172 16.13 -2.98 12.22
C GLY A 172 16.08 -2.56 13.69
N ASP A 173 16.51 -3.46 14.56
CA ASP A 173 16.47 -3.29 16.01
C ASP A 173 17.88 -3.37 16.64
N LEU A 174 17.95 -3.55 17.95
CA LEU A 174 19.21 -3.69 18.67
C LEU A 174 19.99 -4.96 18.29
N GLN A 175 19.36 -5.95 17.64
CA GLN A 175 19.98 -7.20 17.22
C GLN A 175 20.46 -7.14 15.76
N GLN A 176 19.73 -6.45 14.88
CA GLN A 176 20.04 -6.37 13.47
C GLN A 176 19.82 -4.95 12.95
N SER A 177 20.79 -4.37 12.22
CA SER A 177 20.70 -2.97 11.78
C SER A 177 19.62 -2.69 10.72
N TYR A 178 19.25 -3.69 9.92
CA TYR A 178 18.20 -3.59 8.91
C TYR A 178 17.60 -4.96 8.64
N TYR A 179 16.28 -5.05 8.54
CA TYR A 179 15.62 -6.25 8.04
C TYR A 179 15.50 -6.17 6.52
N TRP A 180 15.72 -7.30 5.86
CA TRP A 180 15.47 -7.45 4.43
C TRP A 180 14.58 -8.65 4.19
N LEU A 181 13.54 -8.43 3.39
CA LEU A 181 12.61 -9.45 2.91
C LEU A 181 12.28 -9.15 1.45
N ASP A 182 11.45 -9.99 0.84
CA ASP A 182 10.89 -9.69 -0.47
C ASP A 182 9.61 -8.89 -0.34
N ASP A 183 9.43 -7.91 -1.22
CA ASP A 183 8.20 -7.15 -1.36
C ASP A 183 7.60 -7.44 -2.73
N ALA A 184 6.34 -7.84 -2.76
CA ALA A 184 5.57 -7.99 -3.97
C ALA A 184 4.75 -6.72 -4.21
N ILE A 185 5.14 -5.95 -5.22
CA ILE A 185 4.47 -4.71 -5.59
C ILE A 185 3.61 -4.91 -6.84
N PHE A 186 2.34 -4.54 -6.74
CA PHE A 186 1.32 -4.71 -7.77
C PHE A 186 0.72 -3.38 -8.19
N VAL A 187 0.43 -3.25 -9.48
CA VAL A 187 -0.51 -2.27 -10.01
C VAL A 187 -1.81 -3.01 -10.31
N LEU A 188 -2.89 -2.58 -9.66
CA LEU A 188 -4.19 -3.21 -9.70
C LEU A 188 -5.24 -2.26 -10.29
N LYS A 189 -6.25 -2.82 -10.95
CA LYS A 189 -7.47 -2.11 -11.37
C LYS A 189 -8.70 -2.81 -10.83
N GLN A 190 -9.82 -2.10 -10.81
CA GLN A 190 -11.12 -2.72 -10.56
C GLN A 190 -11.43 -3.72 -11.68
N ARG A 191 -11.80 -4.95 -11.31
CA ARG A 191 -12.30 -5.93 -12.27
C ARG A 191 -13.79 -5.69 -12.51
N HIS A 192 -14.16 -5.53 -13.78
CA HIS A 192 -15.55 -5.38 -14.23
C HIS A 192 -16.23 -6.73 -14.43
#